data_AF-M2XQ11-F1
#
_entry.id   AF-M2XQ11-F1
#
_cell.length_a   1.000
_cell.length_b   1.000
_cell.length_c   1.000
_cell.angle_alpha   90.00
_cell.angle_beta   90.00
_cell.angle_gamma   90.00
#
_symmetry.space_group_name_H-M   'P 1'
#
loop_
_entity.id
_entity.type
_entity.pdbx_description
1 polymer ?
#
loop_
_entity_poly.entity_id
_entity_poly.type
_entity_poly.pdbx_seq_one_letter_code
_entity_poly.pdbx_strand_id
1 'polypeptide(L)'
;MVLLTDPSYRPSCSINPVLSCGSIMASWQAELFGFPNPLLGIAGFSVVVTTGVVLLAGAAPRGWYWSALFTGLTAAVTFVHWLIFQSLYRIGALCPYCMLVWLVTVLAWWYCLLQRETADPTRPGRWRPLLRRHHAVVPTVWVLTVLALITEAFWPYWRTLP
;
A
#
# COMPACT_ATOMS: atom_id res chain seq x y z
N MET A 1 -12.18 -5.52 -14.52
CA MET A 1 -13.08 -6.51 -15.15
C MET A 1 -13.18 -6.40 -16.66
N VAL A 2 -12.93 -5.24 -17.30
CA VAL A 2 -12.90 -5.12 -18.78
C VAL A 2 -11.75 -5.92 -19.42
N LEU A 3 -10.59 -6.01 -18.76
CA LEU A 3 -9.43 -6.77 -19.25
C LEU A 3 -9.69 -8.28 -19.40
N LEU A 4 -10.69 -8.83 -18.70
CA LEU A 4 -11.10 -10.24 -18.81
C LEU A 4 -12.08 -10.47 -19.96
N THR A 5 -12.76 -9.42 -20.41
CA THR A 5 -13.80 -9.47 -21.45
C THR A 5 -13.29 -9.00 -22.80
N ASP A 6 -12.29 -8.12 -22.83
CA ASP A 6 -11.67 -7.59 -24.03
C ASP A 6 -10.13 -7.69 -23.94
N PRO A 7 -9.53 -8.68 -24.65
CA PRO A 7 -8.07 -8.86 -24.71
C PRO A 7 -7.33 -7.67 -25.32
N SER A 8 -8.01 -6.80 -26.07
CA SER A 8 -7.43 -5.62 -26.69
C SER A 8 -7.45 -4.38 -25.77
N TYR A 9 -8.14 -4.47 -24.63
CA TYR A 9 -8.23 -3.37 -23.69
C TYR A 9 -6.86 -3.05 -23.07
N ARG A 10 -6.36 -1.84 -23.33
CA ARG A 10 -5.15 -1.31 -22.70
C ARG A 10 -5.52 -0.42 -21.52
N PRO A 11 -5.24 -0.84 -20.27
CA PRO A 11 -5.46 0.00 -19.11
C PRO A 11 -4.63 1.28 -19.21
N SER A 12 -5.15 2.40 -18.69
CA SER A 12 -4.44 3.68 -18.58
C SER A 12 -3.11 3.59 -17.83
N CYS A 13 -2.97 2.60 -16.95
CA CYS A 13 -1.75 2.30 -16.21
C CYS A 13 -0.79 1.33 -16.92
N SER A 14 -1.05 0.96 -18.17
CA SER A 14 -0.14 0.19 -19.04
C SER A 14 0.51 1.12 -20.06
N ILE A 15 1.71 1.62 -19.71
CA ILE A 15 2.40 2.70 -20.44
C ILE A 15 3.54 2.12 -21.29
N ASN A 16 4.27 1.15 -20.76
CA ASN A 16 5.42 0.52 -21.41
C ASN A 16 5.56 -0.94 -20.93
N PRO A 17 6.51 -1.73 -21.47
CA PRO A 17 6.66 -3.14 -21.10
C PRO A 17 6.94 -3.39 -19.61
N VAL A 18 7.56 -2.43 -18.91
CA VAL A 18 7.83 -2.50 -17.46
C VAL A 18 6.64 -2.01 -16.65
N LEU A 19 6.01 -0.90 -17.05
CA LEU A 19 4.81 -0.32 -16.45
C LEU A 19 3.58 -0.90 -17.14
N SER A 20 3.25 -2.16 -16.84
CA SER A 20 2.15 -2.92 -17.46
C SER A 20 1.19 -3.48 -16.41
N CYS A 21 0.03 -2.83 -16.27
CA CYS A 21 -1.05 -3.34 -15.43
C CYS A 21 -1.64 -4.64 -15.97
N GLY A 22 -1.70 -4.80 -17.30
CA GLY A 22 -2.18 -6.04 -17.93
C GLY A 22 -1.37 -7.26 -17.48
N SER A 23 -0.04 -7.16 -17.49
CA SER A 23 0.85 -8.25 -17.05
C SER A 23 0.67 -8.60 -15.58
N ILE A 24 0.41 -7.60 -14.72
CA ILE A 24 0.11 -7.84 -13.30
C ILE A 24 -1.26 -8.50 -13.12
N MET A 25 -2.29 -8.01 -13.80
CA MET A 25 -3.67 -8.50 -13.66
C MET A 25 -3.89 -9.87 -14.28
N ALA A 26 -3.08 -10.27 -15.26
CA ALA A 26 -3.09 -11.63 -15.81
C ALA A 26 -2.37 -12.66 -14.92
N SER A 27 -1.65 -12.21 -13.89
CA SER A 27 -0.91 -13.10 -12.99
C SER A 27 -1.85 -13.73 -11.94
N TRP A 28 -1.57 -14.97 -11.53
CA TRP A 28 -2.36 -15.63 -10.48
C TRP A 28 -2.28 -14.90 -9.14
N GLN A 29 -1.20 -14.15 -8.90
CA GLN A 29 -1.04 -13.31 -7.71
C GLN A 29 -2.09 -12.20 -7.63
N ALA A 30 -2.74 -11.83 -8.75
CA ALA A 30 -3.83 -10.85 -8.77
C ALA A 30 -5.14 -11.37 -8.16
N GLU A 31 -5.27 -12.69 -7.95
CA GLU A 31 -6.49 -13.34 -7.43
C GLU A 31 -6.17 -14.32 -6.30
N LEU A 32 -5.32 -13.93 -5.34
CA LEU A 32 -4.77 -14.84 -4.33
C LEU A 32 -5.84 -15.58 -3.51
N PHE A 33 -6.97 -14.94 -3.25
CA PHE A 33 -8.07 -15.50 -2.45
C PHE A 33 -9.22 -16.06 -3.30
N GLY A 34 -8.98 -16.33 -4.59
CA GLY A 34 -10.00 -16.79 -5.54
C GLY A 34 -10.89 -15.67 -6.08
N PHE A 35 -10.52 -14.42 -5.84
CA PHE A 35 -11.16 -13.24 -6.40
C PHE A 35 -10.14 -12.11 -6.59
N PRO A 36 -10.42 -11.12 -7.46
CA PRO A 36 -9.50 -10.03 -7.73
C PRO A 36 -9.13 -9.25 -6.47
N ASN A 37 -7.82 -9.14 -6.19
CA ASN A 37 -7.27 -8.34 -5.10
C ASN A 37 -7.79 -6.89 -5.04
N PRO A 38 -8.11 -6.20 -6.16
CA PRO A 38 -8.74 -4.87 -6.10
C PRO A 38 -10.01 -4.82 -5.26
N LEU A 39 -10.78 -5.91 -5.15
CA LEU A 39 -11.97 -5.97 -4.30
C LEU A 39 -11.62 -5.90 -2.80
N LEU A 40 -10.52 -6.52 -2.37
CA LEU A 40 -9.99 -6.35 -1.02
C LEU A 40 -9.64 -4.88 -0.75
N GLY A 41 -9.04 -4.23 -1.73
CA GLY A 41 -8.72 -2.81 -1.67
C GLY A 41 -9.97 -1.95 -1.45
N ILE A 42 -11.01 -2.16 -2.26
CA ILE A 42 -12.28 -1.42 -2.13
C ILE A 42 -12.87 -1.59 -0.74
N ALA A 43 -12.98 -2.82 -0.23
CA ALA A 43 -13.51 -3.08 1.10
C ALA A 43 -12.65 -2.43 2.21
N GLY A 44 -11.34 -2.66 2.19
CA GLY A 44 -10.42 -2.16 3.21
C GLY A 44 -10.30 -0.63 3.22
N PHE A 45 -10.16 -0.01 2.04
CA PHE A 45 -10.07 1.45 1.94
C PHE A 45 -11.40 2.14 2.28
N SER A 46 -12.54 1.49 2.03
CA SER A 46 -13.83 2.03 2.49
C SER A 46 -13.84 2.20 4.02
N VAL A 47 -13.36 1.20 4.76
CA VAL A 47 -13.23 1.29 6.24
C VAL A 47 -12.29 2.43 6.64
N VAL A 48 -11.14 2.58 5.98
CA VAL A 48 -10.17 3.66 6.28
C VAL A 48 -10.78 5.03 6.01
N VAL A 49 -11.45 5.22 4.87
CA VAL A 49 -12.10 6.50 4.51
C VAL A 49 -13.23 6.81 5.49
N THR A 50 -14.10 5.83 5.80
CA THR A 50 -15.15 6.01 6.80
C THR A 50 -14.57 6.38 8.16
N THR A 51 -13.45 5.76 8.57
CA THR A 51 -12.75 6.15 9.79
C THR A 51 -12.35 7.64 9.76
N GLY A 52 -11.77 8.09 8.65
CA GLY A 52 -11.39 9.50 8.48
C GLY A 52 -12.59 10.44 8.60
N VAL A 53 -13.71 10.12 7.96
CA VAL A 53 -14.95 10.91 8.04
C VAL A 53 -15.50 10.96 9.48
N VAL A 54 -15.51 9.82 10.18
CA VAL A 54 -15.97 9.73 11.57
C VAL A 54 -15.13 10.61 12.50
N LEU A 55 -13.80 10.64 12.30
CA LEU A 55 -12.90 11.50 13.06
C LEU A 55 -13.13 12.99 12.75
N LEU A 56 -13.33 13.34 11.48
CA LEU A 56 -13.62 14.72 11.07
C LEU A 56 -14.98 15.22 11.60
N ALA A 57 -15.94 14.31 11.80
CA ALA A 57 -17.21 14.60 12.46
C ALA A 57 -17.08 14.81 13.98
N GLY A 58 -15.87 14.70 14.55
CA GLY A 58 -15.61 14.90 15.97
C GLY A 58 -15.85 13.67 16.84
N ALA A 59 -16.16 12.50 16.25
CA ALA A 59 -16.30 11.27 17.02
C ALA A 59 -14.92 10.70 17.39
N ALA A 60 -14.83 10.14 18.60
CA ALA A 60 -13.62 9.48 19.09
C ALA A 60 -13.85 7.96 19.21
N PRO A 61 -13.38 7.15 18.24
CA PRO A 61 -13.51 5.70 18.29
C PRO A 61 -12.81 5.12 19.53
N ARG A 62 -13.42 4.09 20.12
CA ARG A 62 -12.88 3.41 21.31
C ARG A 62 -11.58 2.66 20.97
N GLY A 63 -10.75 2.37 21.97
CA GLY A 63 -9.45 1.71 21.77
C GLY A 63 -9.48 0.33 21.10
N TRP A 64 -10.58 -0.42 21.23
CA TRP A 64 -10.76 -1.71 20.53
C TRP A 64 -10.83 -1.52 19.01
N TYR A 65 -11.47 -0.44 18.55
CA TYR A 65 -11.61 -0.12 17.13
C TYR A 65 -10.23 0.14 16.51
N TRP A 66 -9.41 0.95 17.19
CA TRP A 66 -8.03 1.22 16.78
C TRP A 66 -7.17 -0.04 16.76
N SER A 67 -7.39 -0.97 17.69
CA SER A 67 -6.67 -2.25 17.69
C SER A 67 -7.10 -3.16 16.53
N ALA A 68 -8.40 -3.22 16.22
CA ALA A 68 -8.90 -3.97 15.07
C ALA A 68 -8.39 -3.36 13.74
N LEU A 69 -8.47 -2.03 13.60
CA LEU A 69 -7.98 -1.31 12.42
C LEU A 69 -6.47 -1.51 12.22
N PHE A 70 -5.68 -1.42 13.29
CA PHE A 70 -4.24 -1.65 13.24
C PHE A 70 -3.90 -3.09 12.82
N THR A 71 -4.61 -4.09 13.34
CA THR A 71 -4.43 -5.50 12.95
C THR A 71 -4.74 -5.70 11.45
N GLY A 72 -5.86 -5.16 10.97
CA GLY A 72 -6.21 -5.22 9.55
C GLY A 72 -5.19 -4.52 8.65
N LEU A 73 -4.73 -3.33 9.04
CA LEU A 73 -3.68 -2.60 8.32
C LEU A 73 -2.34 -3.34 8.33
N THR A 74 -2.01 -4.05 9.41
CA THR A 74 -0.78 -4.85 9.51
C THR A 74 -0.82 -6.04 8.54
N ALA A 75 -1.98 -6.71 8.45
CA ALA A 75 -2.19 -7.76 7.44
C ALA A 75 -2.08 -7.18 6.02
N ALA A 76 -2.69 -6.02 5.77
CA ALA A 76 -2.63 -5.34 4.47
C ALA A 76 -1.19 -4.92 4.10
N VAL A 77 -0.42 -4.37 5.03
CA VAL A 77 0.98 -4.00 4.80
C VAL A 77 1.83 -5.23 4.50
N THR A 78 1.65 -6.33 5.24
CA THR A 78 2.35 -7.59 4.96
C THR A 78 2.03 -8.08 3.55
N PHE A 79 0.76 -8.04 3.16
CA PHE A 79 0.33 -8.45 1.84
C PHE A 79 0.89 -7.55 0.73
N VAL A 80 0.92 -6.24 0.95
CA VAL A 80 1.53 -5.26 0.03
C VAL A 80 3.03 -5.53 -0.16
N HIS A 81 3.78 -5.81 0.90
CA HIS A 81 5.22 -6.12 0.78
C HIS A 81 5.45 -7.41 0.00
N TRP A 82 4.60 -8.41 0.19
CA TRP A 82 4.63 -9.63 -0.61
C TRP A 82 4.35 -9.31 -2.09
N LEU A 83 3.33 -8.50 -2.40
CA LEU A 83 3.03 -8.09 -3.78
C LEU A 83 4.17 -7.28 -4.43
N ILE A 84 4.84 -6.39 -3.68
CA ILE A 84 6.04 -5.68 -4.15
C ILE A 84 7.10 -6.70 -4.59
N PHE A 85 7.40 -7.68 -3.73
CA PHE A 85 8.37 -8.73 -4.06
C PHE A 85 7.96 -9.53 -5.32
N GLN A 86 6.68 -9.89 -5.45
CA GLN A 86 6.17 -10.59 -6.63
C GLN A 86 6.31 -9.73 -7.89
N SER A 87 5.93 -8.45 -7.85
CA SER A 87 6.04 -7.53 -8.98
C SER A 87 7.49 -7.36 -9.44
N LEU A 88 8.42 -7.15 -8.50
CA LEU A 88 9.83 -6.89 -8.82
C LEU A 88 10.58 -8.14 -9.29
N TYR A 89 10.42 -9.27 -8.61
CA TYR A 89 11.33 -10.43 -8.74
C TYR A 89 10.67 -11.70 -9.29
N ARG A 90 9.38 -11.67 -9.63
CA ARG A 90 8.66 -12.81 -10.22
C ARG A 90 7.95 -12.44 -11.51
N ILE A 91 7.19 -11.34 -11.50
CA ILE A 91 6.42 -10.89 -12.66
C ILE A 91 7.32 -10.05 -13.59
N GLY A 92 8.20 -9.21 -13.03
CA GLY A 92 9.01 -8.29 -13.82
C GLY A 92 8.17 -7.17 -14.44
N ALA A 93 7.11 -6.75 -13.77
CA ALA A 93 6.26 -5.65 -14.20
C ALA A 93 5.74 -4.86 -13.00
N LEU A 94 5.47 -3.58 -13.22
CA LEU A 94 4.97 -2.60 -12.26
C LEU A 94 3.65 -2.01 -12.75
N CYS A 95 2.79 -1.62 -11.82
CA CYS A 95 1.56 -0.89 -12.12
C CYS A 95 1.51 0.37 -11.27
N PRO A 96 1.42 1.58 -11.86
CA PRO A 96 1.32 2.83 -11.13
C PRO A 96 0.20 2.86 -10.09
N TYR A 97 -0.95 2.22 -10.39
CA TYR A 97 -2.07 2.16 -9.45
C TYR A 97 -1.79 1.23 -8.27
N CYS A 98 -1.12 0.10 -8.50
CA CYS A 98 -0.68 -0.77 -7.41
C CYS A 98 0.35 -0.07 -6.53
N MET A 99 1.30 0.65 -7.11
CA MET A 99 2.29 1.43 -6.37
C MET A 99 1.64 2.50 -5.49
N LEU A 100 0.60 3.17 -5.98
CA LEU A 100 -0.18 4.12 -5.19
C LEU A 100 -0.87 3.41 -4.01
N VAL A 101 -1.48 2.25 -4.24
CA VAL A 101 -2.08 1.44 -3.18
C VAL A 101 -1.02 1.05 -2.14
N TRP A 102 0.18 0.64 -2.56
CA TRP A 102 1.27 0.30 -1.64
C TRP A 102 1.62 1.46 -0.72
N LEU A 103 1.77 2.66 -1.29
CA LEU A 103 2.06 3.88 -0.56
C LEU A 103 0.96 4.20 0.46
N VAL A 104 -0.30 4.24 0.02
CA VAL A 104 -1.43 4.62 0.88
C VAL A 104 -1.62 3.61 2.01
N THR A 105 -1.46 2.30 1.76
CA THR A 105 -1.56 1.26 2.78
C THR A 105 -0.50 1.42 3.88
N VAL A 106 0.77 1.66 3.50
CA VAL A 106 1.86 1.84 4.48
C VAL A 106 1.70 3.13 5.27
N LEU A 107 1.27 4.22 4.62
CA LEU A 107 0.96 5.47 5.32
C LEU A 107 -0.18 5.28 6.32
N ALA A 108 -1.30 4.65 5.91
CA ALA A 108 -2.43 4.40 6.79
C ALA A 108 -2.03 3.57 8.02
N TRP A 109 -1.24 2.51 7.80
CA TRP A 109 -0.70 1.68 8.90
C TRP A 109 0.18 2.48 9.86
N TRP A 110 1.13 3.25 9.33
CA TRP A 110 2.06 4.04 10.13
C TRP A 110 1.35 5.10 10.98
N TYR A 111 0.40 5.84 10.39
CA TYR A 111 -0.35 6.84 11.13
C TYR A 111 -1.36 6.23 12.11
N CYS A 112 -1.92 5.07 11.81
CA CYS A 112 -2.73 4.31 12.76
C CYS A 112 -1.89 3.86 13.96
N LEU A 113 -0.65 3.41 13.73
CA LEU A 113 0.28 3.05 14.81
C LEU A 113 0.60 4.28 15.68
N LEU A 114 0.97 5.41 15.07
CA LEU A 114 1.23 6.65 15.79
C LEU A 114 0.04 7.09 16.64
N GLN A 115 -1.17 7.06 16.07
CA GLN A 115 -2.39 7.42 16.79
C GLN A 115 -2.59 6.51 18.02
N ARG A 116 -2.47 5.19 17.84
CA ARG A 116 -2.62 4.20 18.91
C ARG A 116 -1.60 4.40 20.03
N GLU A 117 -0.35 4.69 19.67
CA GLU A 117 0.69 5.00 20.66
C GLU A 117 0.37 6.29 21.41
N THR A 118 -0.04 7.36 20.72
CA THR A 118 -0.36 8.63 21.40
C THR A 118 -1.63 8.62 22.24
N ALA A 119 -2.58 7.72 21.95
CA ALA A 119 -3.86 7.64 22.64
C ALA A 119 -3.78 6.99 24.03
N ASP A 120 -2.69 6.30 24.37
CA ASP A 120 -2.48 5.69 25.68
C ASP A 120 -1.48 6.52 26.51
N PRO A 121 -1.95 7.38 27.44
CA PRO A 121 -1.07 8.23 28.25
C PRO A 121 -0.27 7.47 29.31
N THR A 122 -0.61 6.20 29.59
CA THR A 122 0.03 5.41 30.65
C THR A 122 1.34 4.75 30.22
N ARG A 123 1.60 4.68 28.90
CA ARG A 123 2.84 4.12 28.35
C ARG A 123 3.95 5.19 28.32
N PRO A 124 5.03 5.06 29.11
CA PRO A 124 6.15 6.00 29.09
C PRO A 124 6.97 5.81 27.82
N GLY A 125 6.55 6.45 26.73
CA GLY A 125 7.32 6.41 25.49
C GLY A 125 8.39 7.49 25.47
N ARG A 126 9.61 7.15 25.91
CA ARG A 126 10.80 8.02 25.82
C ARG A 126 10.97 8.63 24.41
N TRP A 127 10.53 7.92 23.37
CA TRP A 127 10.65 8.30 21.96
C TRP A 127 9.41 8.99 21.37
N ARG A 128 8.30 9.13 22.12
CA ARG A 128 7.04 9.72 21.62
C ARG A 128 7.16 11.13 21.05
N PRO A 129 7.79 12.11 21.73
CA PRO A 129 7.94 13.45 21.18
C PRO A 129 8.83 13.47 19.94
N LEU A 130 9.86 12.61 19.90
CA LEU A 130 10.74 12.46 18.74
C LEU A 130 10.00 11.84 17.55
N LEU A 131 9.23 10.76 17.77
CA LEU A 131 8.42 10.11 16.73
C LEU A 131 7.35 11.04 16.17
N ARG A 132 6.71 11.88 16.99
CA ARG A 132 5.73 12.87 16.50
C ARG A 132 6.40 13.96 15.65
N ARG A 133 7.58 14.43 16.07
CA ARG A 133 8.33 15.45 15.31
C ARG A 133 8.88 14.92 13.99
N HIS A 134 9.34 13.66 13.98
CA HIS A 134 9.94 13.00 12.83
C HIS A 134 9.01 11.95 12.21
N HIS A 135 7.70 12.11 12.37
CA HIS A 135 6.68 11.19 11.90
C HIS A 135 6.77 10.86 10.40
N ALA A 136 7.30 11.76 9.57
CA ALA A 136 7.49 11.54 8.14
C ALA A 136 8.73 10.69 7.81
N VAL A 137 9.71 10.58 8.71
CA VAL A 137 11.00 9.94 8.41
C VAL A 137 10.82 8.47 8.03
N VAL A 138 10.01 7.72 8.79
CA VAL A 138 9.80 6.29 8.51
C VAL A 138 9.12 6.07 7.16
N PRO A 139 7.99 6.72 6.83
CA PRO A 139 7.42 6.66 5.49
C PRO A 139 8.39 7.09 4.38
N THR A 140 9.15 8.17 4.58
CA THR A 140 10.11 8.65 3.59
C THR A 140 11.20 7.61 3.32
N VAL A 141 11.80 7.05 4.37
CA VAL A 141 12.81 5.99 4.24
C VAL A 141 12.24 4.77 3.52
N TRP A 142 11.01 4.37 3.86
CA TRP A 142 10.33 3.28 3.18
C TRP A 142 10.13 3.56 1.68
N VAL A 143 9.63 4.75 1.32
CA VAL A 143 9.45 5.14 -0.10
C VAL A 143 10.78 5.13 -0.84
N LEU A 144 11.83 5.71 -0.25
CA LEU A 144 13.16 5.72 -0.86
C LEU A 144 13.71 4.30 -1.05
N THR A 145 13.45 3.41 -0.10
CA THR A 145 13.86 2.00 -0.18
C THR A 145 13.14 1.30 -1.33
N VAL A 146 11.81 1.45 -1.44
CA VAL A 146 11.04 0.83 -2.52
C VAL A 146 11.44 1.39 -3.88
N LEU A 147 11.68 2.70 -3.99
CA LEU A 147 12.18 3.31 -5.22
C LEU A 147 13.56 2.77 -5.59
N ALA A 148 14.48 2.65 -4.63
CA ALA A 148 15.79 2.05 -4.88
C ALA A 148 15.66 0.60 -5.38
N LEU A 149 14.79 -0.21 -4.78
CA LEU A 149 14.53 -1.59 -5.22
C LEU A 149 13.94 -1.65 -6.63
N ILE A 150 13.03 -0.73 -6.98
CA ILE A 150 12.49 -0.59 -8.34
C ILE A 150 13.60 -0.22 -9.34
N THR A 151 14.43 0.76 -8.99
CA THR A 151 15.53 1.20 -9.84
C THR A 151 16.53 0.08 -10.09
N GLU A 152 16.92 -0.66 -9.06
CA GLU A 152 17.80 -1.83 -9.15
C GLU A 152 17.18 -2.94 -10.02
N ALA A 153 15.94 -3.35 -9.74
CA ALA A 153 15.28 -4.45 -10.44
C ALA A 153 15.11 -4.19 -11.94
N PHE A 154 14.87 -2.94 -12.34
CA PHE A 154 14.62 -2.55 -13.73
C PHE A 154 15.77 -1.75 -14.35
N TRP A 155 16.94 -1.71 -13.70
CA TRP A 155 18.12 -0.98 -14.16
C TRP A 155 18.53 -1.27 -15.61
N PRO A 156 18.51 -2.53 -16.10
CA PRO A 156 18.81 -2.82 -17.50
C PRO A 156 17.86 -2.13 -18.47
N TYR A 157 16.57 -2.04 -18.13
CA TYR A 157 15.58 -1.35 -18.95
C TYR A 157 15.79 0.17 -18.92
N TRP A 158 15.98 0.76 -17.74
CA TRP A 158 16.15 2.21 -17.60
C TRP A 158 17.35 2.75 -18.40
N ARG A 159 18.44 1.97 -18.50
CA ARG A 159 19.62 2.32 -19.31
C ARG A 159 19.39 2.32 -20.82
N THR A 160 18.28 1.75 -21.30
CA THR A 160 17.94 1.71 -22.73
C THR A 160 17.03 2.86 -23.16
N LEU A 161 16.54 3.67 -22.22
CA LEU A 161 15.75 4.86 -22.55
C LEU A 161 16.69 5.98 -23.04
N PRO A 162 16.38 6.64 -24.16
CA PRO A 162 17.15 7.75 -24.71
C PRO A 162 17.08 9.02 -23.85
#